data_AF-A0A975U1L8-F1
#
_entry.id   AF-A0A975U1L8-F1
#
_cell.length_a   1.000
_cell.length_b   1.000
_cell.length_c   1.000
_cell.angle_alpha   90.00
_cell.angle_beta   90.00
_cell.angle_gamma   90.00
#
_symmetry.space_group_name_H-M   'P 1'
#
loop_
_entity.id
_entity.type
_entity.pdbx_description
1 polymer ?
#
loop_
_entity_poly.entity_id
_entity_poly.type
_entity_poly.pdbx_seq_one_letter_code
_entity_poly.pdbx_strand_id
1 'polypeptide(L)'
;MIRSTVIDWPVEEVWAVLRDFNGHDRWHPIVADSVIERGQPADKVGCVRWFHLRDGSELRELLLTLSDADMAFSYCLLETPVPLLN
;
A
#
# COMPACT_ATOMS: atom_id res chain seq x y z
N MET A 1 13.75 10.90 2.61
CA MET A 1 14.85 9.90 2.55
C MET A 1 14.48 8.84 1.51
N ILE A 2 15.40 8.39 0.65
CA ILE A 2 15.17 7.24 -0.24
C ILE A 2 15.69 5.98 0.47
N ARG A 3 14.93 4.89 0.44
CA ARG A 3 15.34 3.57 0.95
C ARG A 3 15.31 2.56 -0.19
N SER A 4 16.26 1.63 -0.20
CA SER A 4 16.32 0.51 -1.14
C SER A 4 16.81 -0.74 -0.44
N THR A 5 16.44 -1.90 -0.96
CA THR A 5 16.91 -3.22 -0.52
C THR A 5 16.92 -4.19 -1.69
N VAL A 6 17.64 -5.30 -1.58
CA VAL A 6 17.67 -6.38 -2.58
C VAL A 6 16.79 -7.52 -2.11
N ILE A 7 15.96 -8.05 -3.01
CA ILE A 7 15.16 -9.25 -2.80
C ILE A 7 15.61 -10.26 -3.86
N ASP A 8 16.20 -11.38 -3.43
CA ASP A 8 16.68 -12.45 -4.31
C ASP A 8 15.52 -13.40 -4.66
N TRP A 9 14.61 -12.93 -5.52
CA TRP A 9 13.39 -13.62 -5.92
C TRP A 9 12.92 -13.16 -7.31
N PRO A 10 12.18 -14.00 -8.10
CA PRO A 10 11.62 -13.58 -9.37
C PRO A 10 10.80 -12.29 -9.26
N VAL A 11 11.07 -11.34 -10.16
CA VAL A 11 10.52 -9.99 -10.07
C VAL A 11 9.00 -9.99 -10.21
N GLU A 12 8.44 -10.90 -11.01
CA GLU A 12 7.00 -11.04 -11.23
C GLU A 12 6.28 -11.49 -9.96
N GLU A 13 6.92 -12.34 -9.16
CA GLU A 13 6.37 -12.81 -7.89
C GLU A 13 6.45 -11.73 -6.81
N VAL A 14 7.55 -10.97 -6.77
CA VAL A 14 7.67 -9.80 -5.89
C VAL A 14 6.63 -8.75 -6.29
N TRP A 15 6.47 -8.47 -7.57
CA TRP A 15 5.51 -7.51 -8.08
C TRP A 15 4.07 -7.95 -7.82
N ALA A 16 3.74 -9.25 -7.92
CA ALA A 16 2.41 -9.75 -7.59
C ALA A 16 2.00 -9.44 -6.13
N VAL A 17 2.96 -9.42 -5.20
CA VAL A 17 2.74 -9.01 -3.80
C VAL A 17 2.61 -7.49 -3.69
N LEU A 18 3.52 -6.73 -4.31
CA LEU A 18 3.56 -5.27 -4.17
C LEU A 18 2.40 -4.56 -4.88
N ARG A 19 2.00 -5.04 -6.06
CA ARG A 19 0.92 -4.43 -6.87
C ARG A 19 -0.45 -4.55 -6.21
N ASP A 20 -0.63 -5.50 -5.30
CA ASP A 20 -1.83 -5.58 -4.47
C ASP A 20 -1.82 -4.41 -3.47
N PHE A 21 -2.33 -3.26 -3.91
CA PHE A 21 -2.40 -2.05 -3.11
C PHE A 21 -3.13 -2.28 -1.78
N ASN A 22 -4.04 -3.25 -1.67
CA ASN A 22 -4.73 -3.54 -0.41
C ASN A 22 -4.07 -4.65 0.43
N GLY A 23 -3.00 -5.29 -0.05
CA GLY A 23 -2.50 -6.55 0.50
C GLY A 23 -1.60 -6.45 1.74
N HIS A 24 -1.46 -5.28 2.37
CA HIS A 24 -0.51 -5.12 3.49
C HIS A 24 -0.87 -5.93 4.74
N ASP A 25 -2.16 -6.24 4.94
CA ASP A 25 -2.62 -7.11 6.02
C ASP A 25 -1.97 -8.51 5.99
N ARG A 26 -1.48 -8.94 4.82
CA ARG A 26 -0.84 -10.26 4.63
C ARG A 26 0.65 -10.29 4.99
N TRP A 27 1.34 -9.16 4.97
CA TRP A 27 2.80 -9.14 5.09
C TRP A 27 3.37 -8.02 5.96
N HIS A 28 2.63 -6.94 6.20
CA HIS A 28 3.10 -5.82 6.99
C HIS A 28 2.69 -5.99 8.47
N PRO A 29 3.64 -6.11 9.41
CA PRO A 29 3.36 -6.58 10.78
C PRO A 29 2.44 -5.66 11.60
N ILE A 30 2.44 -4.34 11.33
CA ILE A 30 1.65 -3.36 12.09
C ILE A 30 0.20 -3.25 11.61
N VAL A 31 -0.14 -3.78 10.43
CA VAL A 31 -1.48 -3.70 9.86
C VAL A 31 -2.32 -4.84 10.43
N ALA A 32 -3.49 -4.51 11.00
CA ALA A 32 -4.46 -5.49 11.47
C ALA A 32 -5.36 -5.94 10.32
N ASP A 33 -5.89 -4.97 9.56
CA ASP A 33 -6.61 -5.20 8.32
C ASP A 33 -6.48 -3.99 7.38
N SER A 34 -6.85 -4.19 6.11
CA SER A 34 -6.87 -3.17 5.08
C SER A 34 -8.10 -3.34 4.20
N VAL A 35 -8.84 -2.27 3.97
CA VAL A 35 -10.07 -2.28 3.18
C VAL A 35 -10.02 -1.22 2.09
N ILE A 36 -10.38 -1.60 0.86
CA ILE A 36 -10.65 -0.63 -0.20
C ILE A 36 -12.02 0.00 0.02
N GLU A 37 -12.05 1.32 0.13
CA GLU A 37 -13.29 2.07 0.29
C GLU A 37 -14.21 1.91 -0.93
N ARG A 38 -15.52 2.01 -0.67
CA ARG A 38 -16.57 2.01 -1.71
C ARG A 38 -16.56 0.74 -2.58
N GLY A 39 -15.98 -0.35 -2.10
CA GLY A 39 -15.92 -1.65 -2.79
C GLY A 39 -15.24 -1.58 -4.15
N GLN A 40 -14.32 -0.64 -4.35
CA GLN A 40 -13.59 -0.54 -5.61
C GLN A 40 -12.56 -1.69 -5.73
N PRO A 41 -12.15 -2.03 -6.96
CA PRO A 41 -10.96 -2.85 -7.18
C PRO A 41 -9.72 -2.18 -6.58
N ALA A 42 -8.82 -2.96 -5.97
CA ALA A 42 -7.59 -2.45 -5.36
C ALA A 42 -6.56 -1.92 -6.38
N ASP A 43 -6.67 -2.32 -7.64
CA ASP A 43 -5.83 -1.88 -8.75
C ASP A 43 -6.40 -0.67 -9.51
N LYS A 44 -7.53 -0.13 -9.06
CA LYS A 44 -8.14 1.04 -9.69
C LYS A 44 -7.49 2.33 -9.20
N VAL A 45 -6.74 3.01 -10.07
CA VAL A 45 -6.25 4.37 -9.80
C VAL A 45 -7.39 5.27 -9.30
N GLY A 46 -7.16 5.94 -8.18
CA GLY A 46 -8.16 6.73 -7.47
C GLY A 46 -8.91 5.99 -6.36
N CYS A 47 -8.68 4.69 -6.14
CA CYS A 47 -9.21 3.99 -4.98
C CYS A 47 -8.48 4.43 -3.70
N VAL A 48 -9.19 4.39 -2.58
CA VAL A 48 -8.64 4.67 -1.24
C VAL A 48 -8.55 3.36 -0.48
N ARG A 49 -7.38 3.06 0.09
CA ARG A 49 -7.21 2.01 1.09
C ARG A 49 -7.27 2.62 2.48
N TRP A 50 -7.94 1.96 3.39
CA TRP A 50 -8.04 2.32 4.80
C TRP A 50 -7.46 1.19 5.64
N PHE A 51 -6.38 1.50 6.35
CA PHE A 51 -5.75 0.58 7.29
C PHE A 51 -6.28 0.79 8.69
N HIS A 52 -6.58 -0.32 9.36
CA HIS A 52 -6.68 -0.37 10.81
C HIS A 52 -5.38 -0.97 11.33
N LEU A 53 -4.67 -0.22 12.17
CA LEU A 53 -3.40 -0.66 12.74
C LEU A 53 -3.64 -1.41 14.05
N ARG A 54 -2.69 -2.27 14.42
CA ARG A 54 -2.79 -3.10 15.64
C ARG A 54 -2.84 -2.29 16.94
N ASP A 55 -2.39 -1.04 16.91
CA ASP A 55 -2.44 -0.12 18.05
C ASP A 55 -3.77 0.67 18.15
N GLY A 56 -4.73 0.39 17.24
CA GLY A 56 -6.02 1.06 17.17
C GLY A 56 -6.02 2.37 16.39
N SER A 57 -4.87 2.78 15.83
CA SER A 57 -4.80 3.94 14.94
C SER A 57 -5.18 3.58 13.51
N GLU A 58 -5.47 4.60 12.70
CA GLU A 58 -5.98 4.46 11.33
C GLU A 58 -5.17 5.28 10.34
N LEU A 59 -5.04 4.78 9.10
CA LEU A 59 -4.28 5.39 8.01
C LEU A 59 -5.07 5.27 6.70
N ARG A 60 -5.18 6.36 5.93
CA ARG A 60 -5.87 6.36 4.63
C ARG A 60 -4.94 6.82 3.53
N GLU A 61 -4.93 6.10 2.41
CA GLU A 61 -4.06 6.39 1.28
C GLU A 61 -4.81 6.25 -0.06
N LEU A 62 -4.53 7.19 -0.96
CA LEU A 62 -5.09 7.25 -2.31
C LEU A 62 -4.08 6.69 -3.32
N LEU A 63 -4.50 5.72 -4.14
CA LEU A 63 -3.70 5.23 -5.26
C LEU A 63 -3.65 6.29 -6.38
N LEU A 64 -2.46 6.79 -6.69
CA LEU A 64 -2.24 7.86 -7.68
C LEU A 64 -1.85 7.30 -9.05
N THR A 65 -0.98 6.29 -9.08
CA THR A 65 -0.54 5.63 -10.30
C THR A 65 -0.36 4.14 -10.05
N LEU A 66 -0.58 3.33 -11.08
CA LEU A 66 -0.22 1.90 -11.11
C LEU A 66 0.22 1.55 -12.53
N SER A 67 1.44 1.05 -12.69
CA SER A 67 2.01 0.61 -13.96
C SER A 67 2.62 -0.77 -13.80
N ASP A 68 2.02 -1.78 -14.42
CA ASP A 68 2.59 -3.13 -14.45
C ASP A 68 3.81 -3.21 -15.38
N ALA A 69 3.89 -2.37 -16.41
CA ALA A 69 5.04 -2.32 -17.32
C ALA A 69 6.29 -1.79 -16.63
N ASP A 70 6.13 -0.78 -15.76
CA ASP A 70 7.23 -0.20 -14.99
C ASP A 70 7.40 -0.87 -13.61
N MET A 71 6.52 -1.81 -13.25
CA MET A 71 6.43 -2.45 -11.93
C MET A 71 6.47 -1.43 -10.78
N ALA A 72 5.66 -0.39 -10.92
CA ALA A 72 5.65 0.75 -10.01
C ALA A 72 4.22 1.23 -9.74
N PHE A 73 3.99 1.69 -8.50
CA PHE A 73 2.81 2.44 -8.13
C PHE A 73 3.21 3.61 -7.22
N SER A 74 2.35 4.62 -7.16
CA SER A 74 2.51 5.74 -6.22
C SER A 74 1.20 6.02 -5.53
N TYR A 75 1.29 6.60 -4.33
CA TYR A 75 0.14 6.93 -3.51
C TYR A 75 0.40 8.21 -2.72
N CYS A 76 -0.66 8.81 -2.21
CA CYS A 76 -0.56 9.87 -1.19
C CYS A 76 -1.36 9.51 0.05
N LEU A 77 -0.91 10.06 1.17
CA LEU A 77 -1.57 9.97 2.47
C LEU A 77 -2.69 10.99 2.53
N LEU A 78 -3.90 10.51 2.81
CA LEU A 78 -5.07 11.36 3.04
C LEU A 78 -5.21 11.67 4.53
N GLU A 79 -5.04 10.65 5.38
CA GLU A 79 -5.12 10.74 6.83
C GLU A 79 -4.05 9.84 7.44
N THR A 80 -3.30 10.34 8.42
CA THR A 80 -2.22 9.61 9.09
C THR A 80 -2.25 9.83 10.59
N PRO A 81 -2.03 8.77 11.41
CA PRO A 81 -2.02 8.89 12.86
C PRO A 81 -0.68 9.45 13.37
N VAL A 82 0.36 9.44 12.53
CA VAL A 82 1.69 9.96 12.85
C VAL A 82 2.02 11.11 11.89
N PRO A 83 2.59 12.23 12.36
CA PRO A 83 3.15 13.24 11.48
C PRO A 83 4.25 12.61 10.62
N LEU A 84 4.21 12.84 9.31
CA LEU A 84 5.30 12.45 8.41
C LEU A 84 6.54 13.29 8.74
N LEU A 85 7.32 12.84 9.71
CA LEU A 85 8.63 13.40 10.00
C LEU A 85 9.67 12.66 9.18
N ASN A 86 10.37 13.43 8.34
CA ASN A 86 11.51 12.99 7.53
C ASN A 86 12.71 12.62 8.39
#